data_AF-A0A0N1HSJ4-F1
#
_entry.id   AF-A0A0N1HSJ4-F1
#
_cell.length_a   1.000
_cell.length_b   1.000
_cell.length_c   1.000
_cell.angle_alpha   90.00
_cell.angle_beta   90.00
_cell.angle_gamma   90.00
#
_symmetry.space_group_name_H-M   'P 1'
#
loop_
_entity.id
_entity.type
_entity.pdbx_description
1 polymer ?
#
loop_
_entity_poly.entity_id
_entity_poly.type
_entity_poly.pdbx_seq_one_letter_code
_entity_poly.pdbx_strand_id
1 'polypeptide(L)'
;MRFPALQTEEGCIFESNAILRHIARCEKSGARLYGASTFEGSQVDMWLDFASSEIDANTKPFLLAAFMGTPVAPDAQAPLEESLAGLELWLETRTFLVGERMTIADIAVAFSLQWAYRLNAEHGEALAKKFKNAYRLYNTVMQQPKTVEVLKQWGATFGAVKAPKKAEEKKPKAEKKPKAAEHAEEEEEKPAKEEKKPNPLDALPPSSFVLDAFKREYSNTDTRTVAAPYFFANYDSEGYTCFWCRYKYNEENKMQFMTANLVRGWFQRMEHVRKYAFGIALIIGEDKKHDLVGMWVFRGKGMPEIVSEVVDTELFDWEEIKDVQAEKEKITDYLCWEGPTIPLPVLEGRCFK
;
A
#
# COMPACT_ATOMS: atom_id res chain seq x y z
N MET A 1 -31.63 -5.07 24.13
CA MET A 1 -30.56 -4.08 23.94
C MET A 1 -29.96 -4.32 22.57
N ARG A 2 -30.01 -3.36 21.63
CA ARG A 2 -29.32 -3.50 20.34
C ARG A 2 -27.83 -3.25 20.57
N PHE A 3 -26.99 -3.97 19.85
CA PHE A 3 -25.54 -3.80 19.88
C PHE A 3 -25.03 -3.44 18.48
N PRO A 4 -24.01 -2.57 18.36
CA PRO A 4 -23.36 -1.85 19.47
C PRO A 4 -24.23 -0.73 20.04
N ALA A 5 -23.97 -0.37 21.30
CA ALA A 5 -24.56 0.76 22.01
C ALA A 5 -23.49 1.49 22.84
N LEU A 6 -23.56 2.82 22.86
CA LEU A 6 -22.71 3.71 23.64
C LEU A 6 -23.59 4.42 24.68
N GLN A 7 -23.23 4.29 25.95
CA GLN A 7 -23.85 5.04 27.04
C GLN A 7 -23.01 6.29 27.32
N THR A 8 -23.64 7.46 27.28
CA THR A 8 -23.06 8.75 27.66
C THR A 8 -23.82 9.34 28.87
N GLU A 9 -23.35 10.46 29.39
CA GLU A 9 -24.05 11.22 30.44
C GLU A 9 -25.41 11.75 29.96
N GLU A 10 -25.55 12.01 28.66
CA GLU A 10 -26.78 12.56 28.05
C GLU A 10 -27.80 11.49 27.63
N GLY A 11 -27.37 10.22 27.51
CA GLY A 11 -28.24 9.12 27.12
C GLY A 11 -27.52 8.01 26.38
N CYS A 12 -28.28 7.17 25.70
CA CYS A 12 -27.78 6.03 24.94
C CYS A 12 -27.85 6.29 23.42
N ILE A 13 -26.78 5.94 22.70
CA ILE A 13 -26.69 5.97 21.24
C ILE A 13 -26.45 4.54 20.76
N PHE A 14 -27.20 4.07 19.77
CA PHE A 14 -27.07 2.73 19.20
C PHE A 14 -26.93 2.79 17.68
N GLU A 15 -26.52 1.68 17.07
CA GLU A 15 -26.04 1.56 15.68
C GLU A 15 -24.60 2.07 15.50
N SER A 16 -23.75 1.26 14.86
CA SER A 16 -22.32 1.52 14.69
C SER A 16 -22.03 2.89 14.08
N ASN A 17 -22.72 3.23 12.98
CA ASN A 17 -22.49 4.50 12.28
C ASN A 17 -22.94 5.73 13.09
N ALA A 18 -24.01 5.60 13.89
CA ALA A 18 -24.44 6.70 14.77
C ALA A 18 -23.42 6.94 15.90
N ILE A 19 -22.86 5.86 16.46
CA ILE A 19 -21.79 5.93 17.46
C ILE A 19 -20.52 6.54 16.85
N LEU A 20 -20.11 6.12 15.66
CA LEU A 20 -18.96 6.70 14.95
C LEU A 20 -19.13 8.21 14.73
N ARG A 21 -20.31 8.64 14.24
CA ARG A 21 -20.64 10.06 14.05
C ARG A 21 -20.57 10.84 15.36
N HIS A 22 -21.10 10.29 16.45
CA HIS A 22 -21.06 10.95 17.75
C HIS A 22 -19.61 11.15 18.23
N ILE A 23 -18.80 10.09 18.21
CA ILE A 23 -17.38 10.16 18.60
C ILE A 23 -16.62 11.18 17.74
N ALA A 24 -16.81 11.16 16.42
CA ALA A 24 -16.14 12.08 15.51
C ALA A 24 -16.52 13.54 15.73
N ARG A 25 -17.77 13.83 16.11
CA ARG A 25 -18.23 15.19 16.42
C ARG A 25 -17.78 15.69 17.79
N CYS A 26 -17.52 14.77 18.73
CA CYS A 26 -16.97 15.10 20.05
C CYS A 26 -15.45 15.29 20.04
N GLU A 27 -14.78 14.97 18.94
CA GLU A 27 -13.33 15.08 18.76
C GLU A 27 -12.85 16.55 18.83
N LYS A 28 -11.78 16.82 19.60
CA LYS A 28 -11.26 18.18 19.86
C LYS A 28 -9.78 18.40 19.53
N SER A 29 -9.07 17.35 19.12
CA SER A 29 -7.67 17.41 18.66
C SER A 29 -7.49 18.07 17.30
N GLY A 30 -8.58 18.32 16.57
CA GLY A 30 -8.53 18.92 15.23
C GLY A 30 -8.24 17.90 14.13
N ALA A 31 -8.44 16.61 14.40
CA ALA A 31 -8.24 15.55 13.42
C ALA A 31 -9.28 15.60 12.28
N ARG A 32 -10.42 16.26 12.50
CA ARG A 32 -11.50 16.44 11.49
C ARG A 32 -12.02 15.10 10.97
N LEU A 33 -12.26 14.16 11.89
CA LEU A 33 -12.72 12.81 11.58
C LEU A 33 -14.07 12.75 10.86
N TYR A 34 -14.80 13.86 10.82
CA TYR A 34 -16.09 14.01 10.13
C TYR A 34 -16.03 15.01 8.95
N GLY A 35 -14.83 15.21 8.37
CA GLY A 35 -14.60 16.17 7.29
C GLY A 35 -14.35 17.59 7.79
N ALA A 36 -13.77 18.42 6.93
CA ALA A 36 -13.42 19.82 7.19
C ALA A 36 -14.54 20.81 6.83
N SER A 37 -15.55 20.37 6.09
CA SER A 37 -16.66 21.20 5.62
C SER A 37 -17.97 20.42 5.66
N THR A 38 -19.10 21.11 5.56
CA THR A 38 -20.42 20.48 5.42
C THR A 38 -20.47 19.52 4.23
N PHE A 39 -19.79 19.87 3.13
CA PHE A 39 -19.72 19.00 1.95
C PHE A 39 -18.96 17.71 2.24
N GLU A 40 -17.78 17.81 2.86
CA GLU A 40 -17.00 16.63 3.25
C GLU A 40 -17.75 15.79 4.30
N GLY A 41 -18.47 16.41 5.23
CA GLY A 41 -19.34 15.69 6.18
C GLY A 41 -20.42 14.87 5.47
N SER A 42 -21.06 15.42 4.44
CA SER A 42 -22.03 14.67 3.61
C SER A 42 -21.37 13.54 2.83
N GLN A 43 -20.13 13.74 2.33
CA GLN A 43 -19.38 12.65 1.69
C GLN A 43 -19.02 11.55 2.69
N VAL A 44 -18.69 11.90 3.93
CA VAL A 44 -18.48 10.92 5.00
C VAL A 44 -19.76 10.11 5.23
N ASP A 45 -20.92 10.76 5.31
CA ASP A 45 -22.20 10.08 5.48
C ASP A 45 -22.51 9.12 4.33
N MET A 46 -22.25 9.54 3.09
CA MET A 46 -22.41 8.70 1.90
C MET A 46 -21.60 7.40 2.01
N TRP A 47 -20.35 7.46 2.49
CA TRP A 47 -19.50 6.28 2.64
C TRP A 47 -19.90 5.40 3.84
N LEU A 48 -20.40 5.98 4.92
CA LEU A 48 -20.97 5.22 6.04
C LEU A 48 -22.18 4.40 5.57
N ASP A 49 -23.05 5.02 4.77
CA ASP A 49 -24.24 4.37 4.25
C ASP A 49 -23.85 3.30 3.20
N PHE A 50 -22.90 3.59 2.31
CA PHE A 50 -22.32 2.61 1.37
C PHE A 50 -21.73 1.38 2.08
N ALA A 51 -20.99 1.59 3.17
CA ALA A 51 -20.42 0.48 3.95
C ALA A 51 -21.53 -0.48 4.44
N SER A 52 -22.67 0.06 4.89
CA SER A 52 -23.80 -0.73 5.38
C SER A 52 -24.66 -1.33 4.26
N SER A 53 -24.99 -0.57 3.22
CA SER A 53 -25.93 -0.99 2.18
C SER A 53 -25.28 -1.83 1.08
N GLU A 54 -24.01 -1.56 0.77
CA GLU A 54 -23.32 -2.19 -0.36
C GLU A 54 -22.29 -3.23 0.09
N ILE A 55 -21.50 -2.96 1.15
CA ILE A 55 -20.50 -3.95 1.60
C ILE A 55 -21.09 -4.93 2.60
N ASP A 56 -21.66 -4.46 3.72
CA ASP A 56 -22.16 -5.34 4.78
C ASP A 56 -23.33 -6.20 4.28
N ALA A 57 -24.25 -5.62 3.49
CA ALA A 57 -25.35 -6.37 2.90
C ALA A 57 -24.84 -7.49 1.97
N ASN A 58 -23.87 -7.19 1.12
CA ASN A 58 -23.32 -8.17 0.16
C ASN A 58 -22.34 -9.15 0.81
N THR A 59 -21.77 -8.84 1.98
CA THR A 59 -20.92 -9.78 2.72
C THR A 59 -21.71 -10.73 3.64
N LYS A 60 -22.96 -10.40 3.97
CA LYS A 60 -23.83 -11.17 4.86
C LYS A 60 -23.94 -12.67 4.51
N PRO A 61 -24.06 -13.10 3.25
CA PRO A 61 -24.11 -14.53 2.92
C PRO A 61 -22.87 -15.29 3.38
N PHE A 62 -21.67 -14.69 3.23
CA PHE A 62 -20.41 -15.30 3.65
C PHE A 62 -20.27 -15.34 5.18
N LEU A 63 -20.78 -14.33 5.89
CA LEU A 63 -20.89 -14.35 7.36
C LEU A 63 -21.74 -15.52 7.84
N LEU A 64 -22.93 -15.69 7.26
CA LEU A 64 -23.84 -16.78 7.63
C LEU A 64 -23.22 -18.15 7.33
N ALA A 65 -22.49 -18.27 6.22
CA ALA A 65 -21.74 -19.48 5.93
C ALA A 65 -20.64 -19.76 6.96
N ALA A 66 -19.83 -18.75 7.30
CA ALA A 66 -18.71 -18.89 8.21
C ALA A 66 -19.13 -19.21 9.66
N PHE A 67 -20.22 -18.60 10.15
CA PHE A 67 -20.66 -18.74 11.55
C PHE A 67 -21.79 -19.73 11.76
N MET A 68 -22.65 -19.95 10.76
CA MET A 68 -23.85 -20.78 10.88
C MET A 68 -23.87 -21.96 9.90
N GLY A 69 -22.86 -22.10 9.04
CA GLY A 69 -22.78 -23.18 8.06
C GLY A 69 -23.83 -23.08 6.94
N THR A 70 -24.50 -21.93 6.79
CA THR A 70 -25.49 -21.71 5.74
C THR A 70 -24.81 -21.75 4.36
N PRO A 71 -25.32 -22.54 3.39
CA PRO A 71 -24.75 -22.54 2.05
C PRO A 71 -24.79 -21.15 1.40
N VAL A 72 -23.69 -20.77 0.75
CA VAL A 72 -23.59 -19.52 -0.04
C VAL A 72 -24.24 -19.76 -1.40
N ALA A 73 -25.11 -18.86 -1.83
CA ALA A 73 -25.71 -18.92 -3.17
C ALA A 73 -24.63 -18.71 -4.25
N PRO A 74 -24.70 -19.41 -5.41
CA PRO A 74 -23.66 -19.34 -6.44
C PRO A 74 -23.39 -17.93 -7.00
N ASP A 75 -24.38 -17.04 -6.93
CA ASP A 75 -24.35 -15.67 -7.43
C ASP A 75 -24.05 -14.61 -6.35
N ALA A 76 -23.90 -15.01 -5.07
CA ALA A 76 -23.68 -14.10 -3.95
C ALA A 76 -22.40 -13.26 -4.07
N GLN A 77 -21.47 -13.68 -4.92
CA GLN A 77 -20.21 -13.01 -5.16
C GLN A 77 -20.34 -11.78 -6.08
N ALA A 78 -21.27 -11.80 -7.04
CA ALA A 78 -21.33 -10.79 -8.10
C ALA A 78 -21.63 -9.38 -7.56
N PRO A 79 -22.65 -9.19 -6.68
CA PRO A 79 -22.95 -7.87 -6.11
C PRO A 79 -21.80 -7.32 -5.27
N LEU A 80 -21.10 -8.18 -4.51
CA LEU A 80 -19.93 -7.75 -3.74
C LEU A 80 -18.80 -7.26 -4.67
N GLU A 81 -18.55 -7.96 -5.77
CA GLU A 81 -17.53 -7.53 -6.74
C GLU A 81 -17.90 -6.22 -7.45
N GLU A 82 -19.19 -5.97 -7.69
CA GLU A 82 -19.67 -4.69 -8.24
C GLU A 82 -19.41 -3.53 -7.27
N SER A 83 -19.78 -3.68 -5.99
CA SER A 83 -19.49 -2.66 -4.97
C SER A 83 -17.99 -2.40 -4.83
N LEU A 84 -17.17 -3.47 -4.85
CA LEU A 84 -15.71 -3.36 -4.77
C LEU A 84 -15.10 -2.71 -6.01
N ALA A 85 -15.66 -2.92 -7.21
CA ALA A 85 -15.19 -2.28 -8.42
C ALA A 85 -15.39 -0.75 -8.37
N GLY A 86 -16.55 -0.28 -7.90
CA GLY A 86 -16.79 1.14 -7.69
C GLY A 86 -15.83 1.77 -6.68
N LEU A 87 -15.61 1.06 -5.55
CA LEU A 87 -14.66 1.49 -4.53
C LEU A 87 -13.22 1.53 -5.03
N GLU A 88 -12.79 0.53 -5.80
CA GLU A 88 -11.46 0.43 -6.40
C GLU A 88 -11.16 1.62 -7.32
N LEU A 89 -12.12 1.99 -8.17
CA LEU A 89 -12.02 3.13 -9.07
C LEU A 89 -11.96 4.45 -8.30
N TRP A 90 -12.77 4.60 -7.25
CA TRP A 90 -12.75 5.81 -6.42
C TRP A 90 -11.39 6.04 -5.74
N LEU A 91 -10.80 4.95 -5.23
CA LEU A 91 -9.53 4.94 -4.49
C LEU A 91 -8.29 4.90 -5.38
N GLU A 92 -8.45 4.84 -6.71
CA GLU A 92 -7.34 4.88 -7.66
C GLU A 92 -6.54 6.19 -7.54
N THR A 93 -7.25 7.29 -7.34
CA THR A 93 -6.68 8.65 -7.28
C THR A 93 -6.69 9.23 -5.86
N ARG A 94 -7.06 8.45 -4.84
CA ARG A 94 -7.29 8.96 -3.48
C ARG A 94 -6.70 8.07 -2.40
N THR A 95 -5.95 8.66 -1.48
CA THR A 95 -5.42 7.93 -0.32
C THR A 95 -6.52 7.53 0.65
N PHE A 96 -7.43 8.46 0.95
CA PHE A 96 -8.59 8.32 1.82
C PHE A 96 -9.90 8.58 1.06
N LEU A 97 -11.03 8.16 1.61
CA LEU A 97 -12.33 8.28 0.95
C LEU A 97 -12.81 9.71 0.84
N VAL A 98 -12.48 10.55 1.82
CA VAL A 98 -12.89 11.96 1.90
C VAL A 98 -11.71 12.82 2.34
N GLY A 99 -11.37 13.81 1.51
CA GLY A 99 -10.24 14.70 1.76
C GLY A 99 -8.88 13.99 1.76
N GLU A 100 -7.90 14.61 2.42
CA GLU A 100 -6.49 14.17 2.44
C GLU A 100 -6.07 13.51 3.77
N ARG A 101 -7.02 13.23 4.67
CA ARG A 101 -6.78 12.62 5.97
C ARG A 101 -7.83 11.57 6.27
N MET A 102 -7.48 10.61 7.12
CA MET A 102 -8.39 9.56 7.56
C MET A 102 -9.61 10.15 8.30
N THR A 103 -10.80 9.68 7.92
CA THR A 103 -12.08 10.01 8.52
C THR A 103 -12.79 8.75 9.00
N ILE A 104 -13.95 8.91 9.64
CA ILE A 104 -14.78 7.74 10.00
C ILE A 104 -15.33 6.98 8.78
N ALA A 105 -15.32 7.59 7.58
CA ALA A 105 -15.67 6.87 6.35
C ALA A 105 -14.65 5.75 6.08
N ASP A 106 -13.36 6.06 6.15
CA ASP A 106 -12.27 5.09 5.95
C ASP A 106 -12.36 3.95 6.96
N ILE A 107 -12.63 4.30 8.22
CA ILE A 107 -12.76 3.33 9.32
C ILE A 107 -13.94 2.39 9.05
N ALA A 108 -15.14 2.92 8.77
CA ALA A 108 -16.32 2.11 8.54
C ALA A 108 -16.13 1.16 7.35
N VAL A 109 -15.69 1.71 6.20
CA VAL A 109 -15.46 0.91 4.99
C VAL A 109 -14.40 -0.17 5.23
N ALA A 110 -13.28 0.14 5.90
CA ALA A 110 -12.26 -0.87 6.20
C ALA A 110 -12.79 -2.00 7.09
N PHE A 111 -13.57 -1.71 8.13
CA PHE A 111 -14.15 -2.75 8.98
C PHE A 111 -15.23 -3.58 8.25
N SER A 112 -15.98 -2.99 7.32
CA SER A 112 -16.87 -3.75 6.43
C SER A 112 -16.09 -4.65 5.46
N LEU A 113 -14.99 -4.15 4.87
CA LEU A 113 -14.11 -4.93 3.99
C LEU A 113 -13.46 -6.12 4.70
N GLN A 114 -13.23 -6.02 6.02
CA GLN A 114 -12.71 -7.13 6.82
C GLN A 114 -13.53 -8.41 6.61
N TRP A 115 -14.85 -8.29 6.52
CA TRP A 115 -15.75 -9.42 6.31
C TRP A 115 -15.57 -10.06 4.93
N ALA A 116 -15.45 -9.24 3.89
CA ALA A 116 -15.18 -9.71 2.54
C ALA A 116 -13.85 -10.47 2.45
N TYR A 117 -12.81 -10.04 3.18
CA TYR A 117 -11.49 -10.68 3.09
C TYR A 117 -11.31 -11.87 4.02
N ARG A 118 -11.98 -11.87 5.20
CA ARG A 118 -11.75 -12.89 6.23
C ARG A 118 -12.81 -13.97 6.29
N LEU A 119 -14.06 -13.67 5.95
CA LEU A 119 -15.16 -14.63 6.06
C LEU A 119 -15.64 -15.17 4.72
N ASN A 120 -15.19 -14.59 3.61
CA ASN A 120 -15.28 -15.23 2.31
C ASN A 120 -14.08 -16.17 2.11
N ALA A 121 -14.15 -17.36 2.71
CA ALA A 121 -13.03 -18.30 2.72
C ALA A 121 -12.57 -18.73 1.31
N GLU A 122 -13.48 -18.76 0.33
CA GLU A 122 -13.15 -19.19 -1.04
C GLU A 122 -12.56 -18.07 -1.89
N HIS A 123 -13.06 -16.83 -1.75
CA HIS A 123 -12.70 -15.72 -2.64
C HIS A 123 -11.93 -14.58 -1.98
N GLY A 124 -11.77 -14.55 -0.65
CA GLY A 124 -11.19 -13.42 0.07
C GLY A 124 -9.79 -13.02 -0.42
N GLU A 125 -8.89 -13.98 -0.62
CA GLU A 125 -7.55 -13.73 -1.18
C GLU A 125 -7.61 -13.24 -2.63
N ALA A 126 -8.53 -13.79 -3.44
CA ALA A 126 -8.71 -13.36 -4.83
C ALA A 126 -9.25 -11.93 -4.92
N LEU A 127 -10.20 -11.58 -4.07
CA LEU A 127 -10.75 -10.23 -3.93
C LEU A 127 -9.66 -9.23 -3.55
N ALA A 128 -8.84 -9.54 -2.55
CA ALA A 128 -7.74 -8.66 -2.13
C ALA A 128 -6.69 -8.43 -3.23
N LYS A 129 -6.46 -9.43 -4.09
CA LYS A 129 -5.55 -9.29 -5.25
C LYS A 129 -6.18 -8.53 -6.42
N LYS A 130 -7.48 -8.68 -6.62
CA LYS A 130 -8.25 -8.06 -7.70
C LYS A 130 -8.49 -6.57 -7.43
N PHE A 131 -8.87 -6.21 -6.20
CA PHE A 131 -9.21 -4.84 -5.78
C PHE A 131 -8.12 -4.31 -4.84
N LYS A 132 -7.00 -3.87 -5.42
CA LYS A 132 -5.77 -3.55 -4.69
C LYS A 132 -5.86 -2.20 -3.99
N ASN A 133 -6.55 -1.22 -4.56
CA ASN A 133 -6.76 0.09 -3.94
C ASN A 133 -7.71 -0.02 -2.73
N ALA A 134 -8.78 -0.82 -2.85
CA ALA A 134 -9.65 -1.14 -1.73
C ALA A 134 -8.88 -1.90 -0.62
N TYR A 135 -8.06 -2.88 -0.99
CA TYR A 135 -7.22 -3.60 -0.03
C TYR A 135 -6.15 -2.70 0.62
N ARG A 136 -5.61 -1.72 -0.13
CA ARG A 136 -4.70 -0.70 0.40
C ARG A 136 -5.38 0.12 1.50
N LEU A 137 -6.58 0.64 1.25
CA LEU A 137 -7.33 1.39 2.26
C LEU A 137 -7.59 0.54 3.50
N TYR A 138 -8.10 -0.68 3.30
CA TYR A 138 -8.30 -1.66 4.38
C TYR A 138 -7.02 -1.82 5.22
N ASN A 139 -5.90 -2.09 4.56
CA ASN A 139 -4.64 -2.33 5.25
C ASN A 139 -4.14 -1.08 6.00
N THR A 140 -4.29 0.13 5.43
CA THR A 140 -3.93 1.39 6.10
C THR A 140 -4.67 1.58 7.42
N VAL A 141 -5.98 1.28 7.47
CA VAL A 141 -6.78 1.40 8.69
C VAL A 141 -6.47 0.27 9.67
N MET A 142 -6.38 -0.96 9.18
CA MET A 142 -6.21 -2.15 10.02
C MET A 142 -4.81 -2.25 10.64
N GLN A 143 -3.81 -1.62 10.05
CA GLN A 143 -2.44 -1.56 10.58
C GLN A 143 -2.21 -0.40 11.56
N GLN A 144 -3.20 0.46 11.80
CA GLN A 144 -3.08 1.51 12.82
C GLN A 144 -2.75 0.90 14.19
N PRO A 145 -1.78 1.43 14.96
CA PRO A 145 -1.32 0.83 16.21
C PRO A 145 -2.45 0.50 17.18
N LYS A 146 -3.43 1.41 17.32
CA LYS A 146 -4.56 1.21 18.22
C LYS A 146 -5.54 0.15 17.71
N THR A 147 -5.79 0.11 16.40
CA THR A 147 -6.59 -0.95 15.76
C THR A 147 -5.93 -2.32 15.99
N VAL A 148 -4.61 -2.40 15.79
CA VAL A 148 -3.83 -3.62 16.02
C VAL A 148 -3.88 -4.06 17.48
N GLU A 149 -3.70 -3.13 18.41
CA GLU A 149 -3.78 -3.37 19.86
C GLU A 149 -5.15 -3.96 20.26
N VAL A 150 -6.24 -3.29 19.89
CA VAL A 150 -7.61 -3.71 20.24
C VAL A 150 -7.95 -5.07 19.63
N LEU A 151 -7.64 -5.29 18.36
CA LEU A 151 -7.96 -6.54 17.69
C LEU A 151 -7.13 -7.72 18.20
N LYS A 152 -5.88 -7.48 18.61
CA LYS A 152 -5.05 -8.51 19.29
C LYS A 152 -5.64 -8.90 20.64
N GLN A 153 -6.19 -7.96 21.42
CA GLN A 153 -6.86 -8.27 22.68
C GLN A 153 -8.06 -9.22 22.47
N TRP A 154 -8.69 -9.17 21.29
CA TRP A 154 -9.82 -10.02 20.94
C TRP A 154 -9.44 -11.27 20.12
N GLY A 155 -8.14 -11.56 20.00
CA GLY A 155 -7.65 -12.74 19.28
C GLY A 155 -7.88 -12.70 17.76
N ALA A 156 -8.13 -11.52 17.19
CA ALA A 156 -8.36 -11.38 15.75
C ALA A 156 -7.04 -11.31 14.96
N THR A 157 -7.04 -11.86 13.75
CA THR A 157 -5.93 -11.81 12.79
C THR A 157 -6.23 -10.88 11.61
N PHE A 158 -5.19 -10.43 10.91
CA PHE A 158 -5.28 -9.49 9.79
C PHE A 158 -5.06 -10.18 8.43
N GLY A 159 -5.47 -9.49 7.37
CA GLY A 159 -5.27 -9.93 5.99
C GLY A 159 -6.31 -10.93 5.50
N ALA A 160 -6.31 -11.14 4.18
CA ALA A 160 -7.25 -12.04 3.53
C ALA A 160 -6.98 -13.51 3.90
N VAL A 161 -8.06 -14.27 4.13
CA VAL A 161 -7.96 -15.70 4.41
C VAL A 161 -7.67 -16.45 3.10
N LYS A 162 -6.67 -17.34 3.14
CA LYS A 162 -6.34 -18.21 2.01
C LYS A 162 -7.41 -19.29 1.87
N ALA A 163 -7.83 -19.54 0.63
CA ALA A 163 -8.74 -20.64 0.36
C ALA A 163 -8.14 -21.97 0.86
N PRO A 164 -8.92 -22.84 1.50
CA PRO A 164 -8.46 -24.19 1.83
C PRO A 164 -8.05 -24.88 0.54
N LYS A 165 -6.81 -25.42 0.50
CA LYS A 165 -6.37 -26.27 -0.61
C LYS A 165 -7.32 -27.46 -0.69
N LYS A 166 -8.25 -27.46 -1.66
CA LYS A 166 -8.96 -28.68 -2.05
C LYS A 166 -7.88 -29.71 -2.36
N ALA A 167 -7.92 -30.85 -1.67
CA ALA A 167 -7.12 -32.00 -2.03
C ALA A 167 -7.50 -32.35 -3.47
N GLU A 168 -6.63 -32.05 -4.42
CA GLU A 168 -6.84 -32.43 -5.82
C GLU A 168 -6.88 -33.95 -5.88
N GLU A 169 -8.08 -34.51 -6.08
CA GLU A 169 -8.22 -35.82 -6.70
C GLU A 169 -7.56 -35.76 -8.07
N LYS A 170 -6.38 -36.39 -8.17
CA LYS A 170 -5.68 -36.62 -9.42
C LYS A 170 -6.59 -37.37 -10.39
N LYS A 171 -6.98 -36.72 -11.48
CA LYS A 171 -7.33 -37.40 -12.73
C LYS A 171 -6.48 -36.88 -13.91
N PRO A 172 -6.20 -37.73 -14.90
CA PRO A 172 -4.92 -37.73 -15.63
C PRO A 172 -4.89 -36.75 -16.81
N LYS A 173 -3.70 -36.23 -17.09
CA LYS A 173 -3.34 -35.49 -18.31
C LYS A 173 -3.65 -36.32 -19.56
N ALA A 174 -4.41 -35.74 -20.49
CA ALA A 174 -4.41 -36.13 -21.89
C ALA A 174 -3.75 -35.04 -22.74
N GLU A 175 -2.95 -35.49 -23.71
CA GLU A 175 -1.97 -34.75 -24.48
C GLU A 175 -2.56 -33.71 -25.45
N LYS A 176 -1.76 -32.64 -25.67
CA LYS A 176 -1.92 -31.63 -26.72
C LYS A 176 -1.68 -32.23 -28.11
N LYS A 177 -2.37 -31.69 -29.13
CA LYS A 177 -1.74 -31.28 -30.41
C LYS A 177 -2.57 -30.20 -31.15
N PRO A 178 -1.95 -29.40 -32.05
CA PRO A 178 -2.19 -27.95 -32.18
C PRO A 178 -2.56 -27.46 -33.61
N LYS A 179 -2.96 -26.18 -33.72
CA LYS A 179 -2.80 -25.23 -34.86
C LYS A 179 -3.30 -23.85 -34.36
N ALA A 180 -2.49 -22.78 -34.18
CA ALA A 180 -1.78 -21.92 -35.16
C ALA A 180 -2.74 -21.32 -36.20
N ALA A 181 -2.82 -20.03 -36.52
CA ALA A 181 -2.27 -18.73 -36.09
C ALA A 181 -3.23 -17.66 -36.73
N GLU A 182 -3.48 -16.43 -36.28
CA GLU A 182 -2.72 -15.15 -36.17
C GLU A 182 -3.80 -14.12 -35.71
N HIS A 183 -3.59 -13.03 -34.97
CA HIS A 183 -2.48 -12.08 -34.93
C HIS A 183 -2.49 -11.29 -33.59
N ALA A 184 -1.29 -11.07 -33.06
CA ALA A 184 -0.78 -9.99 -32.19
C ALA A 184 -1.70 -9.21 -31.24
N GLU A 185 -1.39 -9.21 -29.94
CA GLU A 185 -0.63 -8.12 -29.28
C GLU A 185 -0.30 -8.47 -27.81
N GLU A 186 0.99 -8.23 -27.49
CA GLU A 186 1.66 -8.11 -26.18
C GLU A 186 1.56 -9.25 -25.14
N GLU A 187 2.60 -10.09 -25.15
CA GLU A 187 2.95 -11.00 -24.06
C GLU A 187 3.29 -10.22 -22.78
N GLU A 188 2.45 -10.34 -21.75
CA GLU A 188 2.91 -10.27 -20.37
C GLU A 188 3.92 -11.42 -20.14
N GLU A 189 5.21 -11.08 -20.23
CA GLU A 189 6.28 -11.91 -19.71
C GLU A 189 6.08 -12.04 -18.20
N LYS A 190 5.37 -13.09 -17.77
CA LYS A 190 5.44 -13.56 -16.39
C LYS A 190 6.91 -13.92 -16.14
N PRO A 191 7.61 -13.28 -15.19
CA PRO A 191 8.90 -13.81 -14.80
C PRO A 191 8.65 -15.22 -14.27
N ALA A 192 9.26 -16.18 -14.97
CA ALA A 192 9.36 -17.55 -14.51
C ALA A 192 9.83 -17.53 -13.05
N LYS A 193 9.29 -18.43 -12.23
CA LYS A 193 9.93 -18.75 -10.95
C LYS A 193 11.33 -19.28 -11.25
N GLU A 194 12.30 -18.37 -11.28
CA GLU A 194 13.69 -18.76 -11.17
C GLU A 194 13.86 -19.42 -9.80
N GLU A 195 14.37 -20.65 -9.83
CA GLU A 195 14.92 -21.30 -8.66
C GLU A 195 15.88 -20.33 -7.98
N LYS A 196 15.72 -20.14 -6.65
CA LYS A 196 16.55 -19.23 -5.86
C LYS A 196 18.02 -19.60 -5.99
N LYS A 197 18.71 -18.99 -6.96
CA LYS A 197 20.15 -18.76 -6.87
C LYS A 197 20.38 -17.92 -5.60
N PRO A 198 21.34 -18.27 -4.74
CA PRO A 198 21.67 -17.45 -3.58
C PRO A 198 22.02 -16.03 -4.06
N ASN A 199 21.37 -15.02 -3.48
CA ASN A 199 21.57 -13.64 -3.90
C ASN A 199 23.01 -13.23 -3.58
N PRO A 200 23.81 -12.71 -4.53
CA PRO A 200 25.20 -12.31 -4.29
C PRO A 200 25.39 -11.38 -3.09
N LEU A 201 24.37 -10.57 -2.75
CA LEU A 201 24.40 -9.64 -1.62
C LEU A 201 24.29 -10.32 -0.25
N ASP A 202 23.83 -11.58 -0.18
CA ASP A 202 23.86 -12.36 1.07
C ASP A 202 25.27 -12.81 1.45
N ALA A 203 26.23 -12.82 0.51
CA ALA A 203 27.62 -13.19 0.76
C ALA A 203 28.46 -12.05 1.35
N LEU A 204 27.91 -10.83 1.42
CA LEU A 204 28.62 -9.66 1.94
C LEU A 204 28.79 -9.73 3.47
N PRO A 205 29.91 -9.21 4.03
CA PRO A 205 30.14 -9.18 5.46
C PRO A 205 29.01 -8.46 6.20
N PRO A 206 28.53 -8.92 7.36
CA PRO A 206 27.40 -8.32 8.06
C PRO A 206 27.65 -6.83 8.36
N SER A 207 26.61 -6.01 8.18
CA SER A 207 26.65 -4.57 8.46
C SER A 207 26.01 -4.29 9.82
N SER A 208 26.50 -3.28 10.53
CA SER A 208 25.85 -2.77 11.74
C SER A 208 24.52 -2.07 11.42
N PHE A 209 24.35 -1.58 10.18
CA PHE A 209 23.11 -0.97 9.73
C PHE A 209 22.09 -2.04 9.32
N VAL A 210 21.04 -2.20 10.12
CA VAL A 210 19.94 -3.11 9.80
C VAL A 210 18.90 -2.36 8.97
N LEU A 211 18.95 -2.52 7.65
CA LEU A 211 18.05 -1.81 6.73
C LEU A 211 16.56 -2.06 7.02
N ASP A 212 16.17 -3.30 7.37
CA ASP A 212 14.77 -3.62 7.72
C ASP A 212 14.31 -2.88 8.99
N ALA A 213 15.20 -2.65 9.94
CA ALA A 213 14.89 -1.86 11.13
C ALA A 213 14.68 -0.39 10.76
N PHE A 214 15.53 0.16 9.90
CA PHE A 214 15.33 1.52 9.37
C PHE A 214 14.01 1.64 8.57
N LYS A 215 13.70 0.70 7.69
CA LYS A 215 12.42 0.69 6.94
C LYS A 215 11.20 0.69 7.86
N ARG A 216 11.28 -0.07 8.95
CA ARG A 216 10.24 -0.11 9.98
C ARG A 216 10.12 1.25 10.68
N GLU A 217 11.24 1.84 11.09
CA GLU A 217 11.28 3.14 11.75
C GLU A 217 10.71 4.23 10.84
N TYR A 218 11.16 4.27 9.58
CA TYR A 218 10.67 5.17 8.53
C TYR A 218 9.17 5.04 8.26
N SER A 219 8.59 3.85 8.48
CA SER A 219 7.15 3.62 8.24
C SER A 219 6.28 3.98 9.44
N ASN A 220 6.84 3.96 10.65
CA ASN A 220 6.06 3.96 11.89
C ASN A 220 6.24 5.21 12.74
N THR A 221 7.22 6.05 12.42
CA THR A 221 7.59 7.22 13.21
C THR A 221 7.67 8.47 12.36
N ASP A 222 7.76 9.63 13.01
CA ASP A 222 7.97 10.89 12.32
C ASP A 222 9.33 10.88 11.59
N THR A 223 9.29 11.09 10.28
CA THR A 223 10.49 10.95 9.45
C THR A 223 11.57 11.97 9.82
N ARG A 224 11.19 13.23 10.04
CA ARG A 224 12.15 14.32 10.23
C ARG A 224 12.82 14.27 11.60
N THR A 225 12.05 13.94 12.64
CA THR A 225 12.50 13.99 14.03
C THR A 225 12.99 12.64 14.58
N VAL A 226 12.59 11.52 13.96
CA VAL A 226 12.94 10.17 14.44
C VAL A 226 13.65 9.35 13.36
N ALA A 227 13.00 9.07 12.23
CA ALA A 227 13.54 8.11 11.27
C ALA A 227 14.82 8.60 10.55
N ALA A 228 14.90 9.88 10.17
CA ALA A 228 16.07 10.47 9.56
C ALA A 228 17.24 10.52 10.56
N PRO A 229 17.09 11.03 11.80
CA PRO A 229 18.14 10.88 12.83
C PRO A 229 18.58 9.43 13.05
N TYR A 230 17.64 8.48 13.07
CA TYR A 230 17.94 7.05 13.16
C TYR A 230 18.78 6.57 11.98
N PHE A 231 18.45 6.98 10.76
CA PHE A 231 19.23 6.67 9.57
C PHE A 231 20.68 7.12 9.74
N PHE A 232 20.93 8.39 10.04
CA PHE A 232 22.29 8.93 10.16
C PHE A 232 23.07 8.36 11.34
N ALA A 233 22.39 7.98 12.43
CA ALA A 233 23.04 7.40 13.60
C ALA A 233 23.47 5.95 13.39
N ASN A 234 22.76 5.20 12.54
CA ASN A 234 23.00 3.78 12.32
C ASN A 234 23.63 3.47 10.95
N TYR A 235 23.67 4.44 10.03
CA TYR A 235 24.17 4.25 8.68
C TYR A 235 25.62 3.77 8.70
N ASP A 236 25.88 2.70 7.94
CA ASP A 236 27.18 2.07 7.80
C ASP A 236 27.61 2.16 6.34
N SER A 237 28.60 3.02 6.09
CA SER A 237 29.13 3.24 4.74
C SER A 237 29.96 2.06 4.24
N GLU A 238 30.46 1.17 5.11
CA GLU A 238 31.14 -0.06 4.67
C GLU A 238 30.13 -1.06 4.10
N GLY A 239 28.96 -1.10 4.71
CA GLY A 239 27.90 -2.02 4.36
C GLY A 239 26.92 -1.53 3.29
N TYR A 240 26.74 -0.22 3.11
CA TYR A 240 25.75 0.34 2.22
C TYR A 240 26.29 1.52 1.44
N THR A 241 25.73 1.75 0.26
CA THR A 241 26.06 2.89 -0.60
C THR A 241 24.78 3.65 -0.93
N CYS A 242 24.83 4.98 -0.83
CA CYS A 242 23.71 5.86 -1.13
C CYS A 242 23.89 6.51 -2.50
N PHE A 243 22.80 6.71 -3.24
CA PHE A 243 22.80 7.32 -4.56
C PHE A 243 21.72 8.37 -4.69
N TRP A 244 22.03 9.47 -5.38
CA TRP A 244 21.03 10.27 -6.07
C TRP A 244 20.71 9.62 -7.41
N CYS A 245 19.44 9.63 -7.81
CA CYS A 245 19.05 9.28 -9.17
C CYS A 245 18.22 10.39 -9.81
N ARG A 246 18.40 10.62 -11.11
CA ARG A 246 17.60 11.55 -11.91
C ARG A 246 17.25 10.90 -13.24
N TYR A 247 15.99 10.92 -13.63
CA TYR A 247 15.55 10.32 -14.88
C TYR A 247 16.07 11.11 -16.09
N LYS A 248 16.64 10.40 -17.07
CA LYS A 248 17.33 10.99 -18.23
C LYS A 248 16.39 11.77 -19.16
N TYR A 249 15.14 11.33 -19.28
CA TYR A 249 14.16 11.86 -20.24
C TYR A 249 13.11 12.75 -19.57
N ASN A 250 13.50 13.53 -18.57
CA ASN A 250 12.57 14.42 -17.85
C ASN A 250 11.86 15.43 -18.77
N GLU A 251 12.50 15.86 -19.86
CA GLU A 251 11.89 16.76 -20.85
C GLU A 251 10.71 16.14 -21.60
N GLU A 252 10.57 14.81 -21.58
CA GLU A 252 9.48 14.08 -22.24
C GLU A 252 8.26 13.86 -21.33
N ASN A 253 8.40 14.15 -20.03
CA ASN A 253 7.34 13.98 -19.05
C ASN A 253 6.24 15.03 -19.25
N LYS A 254 5.08 14.61 -19.75
CA LYS A 254 3.94 15.50 -20.08
C LYS A 254 2.68 15.30 -19.25
N MET A 255 2.59 14.19 -18.53
CA MET A 255 1.46 13.85 -17.67
C MET A 255 1.97 13.14 -16.41
N GLN A 256 1.69 13.69 -15.23
CA GLN A 256 2.21 13.15 -13.96
C GLN A 256 1.87 11.66 -13.78
N PHE A 257 0.64 11.26 -14.10
CA PHE A 257 0.17 9.89 -13.90
C PHE A 257 0.96 8.85 -14.73
N MET A 258 1.45 9.24 -15.92
CA MET A 258 2.26 8.36 -16.76
C MET A 258 3.64 8.11 -16.14
N THR A 259 4.27 9.17 -15.64
CA THR A 259 5.55 9.06 -14.92
C THR A 259 5.37 8.28 -13.62
N ALA A 260 4.26 8.45 -12.89
CA ALA A 260 3.94 7.65 -11.73
C ALA A 260 3.79 6.15 -12.07
N ASN A 261 3.17 5.82 -13.20
CA ASN A 261 3.07 4.44 -13.69
C ASN A 261 4.42 3.84 -14.09
N LEU A 262 5.30 4.63 -14.70
CA LEU A 262 6.69 4.23 -14.99
C LEU A 262 7.42 3.85 -13.69
N VAL A 263 7.35 4.71 -12.66
CA VAL A 263 7.95 4.42 -11.35
C VAL A 263 7.37 3.15 -10.73
N ARG A 264 6.04 2.95 -10.81
CA ARG A 264 5.39 1.72 -10.32
C ARG A 264 5.92 0.48 -11.03
N GLY A 265 6.03 0.51 -12.36
CA GLY A 265 6.55 -0.62 -13.14
C GLY A 265 8.00 -0.94 -12.78
N TRP A 266 8.84 0.09 -12.67
CA TRP A 266 10.24 -0.09 -12.29
C TRP A 266 10.39 -0.68 -10.88
N PHE A 267 9.58 -0.23 -9.92
CA PHE A 267 9.57 -0.79 -8.56
C PHE A 267 9.13 -2.26 -8.54
N GLN A 268 8.16 -2.65 -9.37
CA GLN A 268 7.75 -4.05 -9.48
C GLN A 268 8.89 -4.93 -10.01
N ARG A 269 9.68 -4.44 -10.97
CA ARG A 269 10.86 -5.14 -11.48
C ARG A 269 11.96 -5.26 -10.41
N MET A 270 12.12 -4.25 -9.57
CA MET A 270 13.06 -4.27 -8.44
C MET A 270 12.61 -5.12 -7.23
N GLU A 271 11.41 -5.72 -7.22
CA GLU A 271 10.88 -6.42 -6.03
C GLU A 271 11.81 -7.52 -5.50
N HIS A 272 12.58 -8.18 -6.38
CA HIS A 272 13.55 -9.20 -5.98
C HIS A 272 14.77 -8.65 -5.21
N VAL A 273 15.11 -7.36 -5.37
CA VAL A 273 16.17 -6.68 -4.60
C VAL A 273 15.64 -5.97 -3.36
N ARG A 274 14.33 -6.01 -3.10
CA ARG A 274 13.66 -5.30 -2.00
C ARG A 274 14.33 -5.50 -0.64
N LYS A 275 14.77 -6.72 -0.32
CA LYS A 275 15.48 -7.02 0.95
C LYS A 275 16.76 -6.20 1.14
N TYR A 276 17.42 -5.78 0.06
CA TYR A 276 18.75 -5.17 0.06
C TYR A 276 18.75 -3.69 -0.32
N ALA A 277 17.58 -3.12 -0.58
CA ALA A 277 17.44 -1.79 -1.12
C ALA A 277 16.34 -1.00 -0.40
N PHE A 278 16.55 0.30 -0.29
CA PHE A 278 15.55 1.29 0.08
C PHE A 278 15.65 2.45 -0.90
N GLY A 279 14.52 2.97 -1.36
CA GLY A 279 14.50 4.04 -2.35
C GLY A 279 13.36 5.01 -2.11
N ILE A 280 13.59 6.26 -2.47
CA ILE A 280 12.57 7.30 -2.62
C ILE A 280 12.63 7.80 -4.05
N ALA A 281 11.50 7.79 -4.74
CA ALA A 281 11.32 8.42 -6.03
C ALA A 281 10.30 9.56 -5.88
N LEU A 282 10.68 10.77 -6.29
CA LEU A 282 9.86 11.97 -6.24
C LEU A 282 9.62 12.50 -7.65
N ILE A 283 8.38 12.84 -7.93
CA ILE A 283 7.97 13.62 -9.09
C ILE A 283 7.88 15.07 -8.63
N ILE A 284 8.74 15.94 -9.16
CA ILE A 284 8.86 17.33 -8.74
C ILE A 284 8.62 18.29 -9.91
N GLY A 285 7.93 19.41 -9.70
CA GLY A 285 7.59 20.38 -10.74
C GLY A 285 6.09 20.63 -10.84
N GLU A 286 5.56 20.61 -12.07
CA GLU A 286 4.15 20.82 -12.39
C GLU A 286 3.61 19.65 -13.24
N ASP A 287 2.30 19.39 -13.24
CA ASP A 287 1.69 18.19 -13.87
C ASP A 287 2.11 17.90 -15.32
N LYS A 288 2.43 18.95 -16.10
CA LYS A 288 2.84 18.84 -17.51
C LYS A 288 4.33 19.06 -17.76
N LYS A 289 5.08 19.38 -16.71
CA LYS A 289 6.52 19.65 -16.75
C LYS A 289 7.12 19.31 -15.39
N HIS A 290 7.52 18.05 -15.25
CA HIS A 290 8.04 17.51 -14.00
C HIS A 290 9.26 16.63 -14.22
N ASP A 291 10.12 16.66 -13.21
CA ASP A 291 11.28 15.82 -13.11
C ASP A 291 10.99 14.62 -12.23
N LEU A 292 11.50 13.46 -12.62
CA LEU A 292 11.62 12.30 -11.77
C LEU A 292 13.03 12.27 -11.17
N VAL A 293 13.10 12.41 -9.85
CA VAL A 293 14.34 12.38 -9.05
C VAL A 293 14.20 11.36 -7.92
N GLY A 294 15.30 10.95 -7.31
CA GLY A 294 15.23 10.03 -6.19
C GLY A 294 16.51 9.89 -5.40
N MET A 295 16.38 9.17 -4.29
CA MET A 295 17.45 8.81 -3.38
C MET A 295 17.36 7.31 -3.08
N TRP A 296 18.47 6.61 -3.20
CA TRP A 296 18.54 5.17 -3.00
C TRP A 296 19.61 4.79 -2.00
N VAL A 297 19.39 3.68 -1.30
CA VAL A 297 20.31 3.04 -0.38
C VAL A 297 20.39 1.58 -0.79
N PHE A 298 21.55 1.14 -1.24
CA PHE A 298 21.80 -0.23 -1.67
C PHE A 298 22.81 -0.91 -0.77
N ARG A 299 22.60 -2.21 -0.54
CA ARG A 299 23.56 -3.05 0.18
C ARG A 299 24.82 -3.26 -0.66
N GLY A 300 25.97 -3.08 -0.04
CA GLY A 300 27.28 -3.25 -0.64
C GLY A 300 27.95 -1.92 -0.99
N LYS A 301 29.13 -2.02 -1.60
CA LYS A 301 29.91 -0.90 -2.12
C LYS A 301 29.58 -0.67 -3.59
N GLY A 302 29.22 0.56 -3.94
CA GLY A 302 28.85 0.94 -5.30
C GLY A 302 27.47 0.41 -5.70
N MET A 303 27.16 0.49 -6.99
CA MET A 303 25.90 0.01 -7.56
C MET A 303 25.93 -1.52 -7.66
N PRO A 304 25.02 -2.26 -7.02
CA PRO A 304 24.97 -3.72 -7.16
C PRO A 304 24.64 -4.14 -8.59
N GLU A 305 25.33 -5.17 -9.09
CA GLU A 305 25.11 -5.70 -10.44
C GLU A 305 23.65 -6.13 -10.65
N ILE A 306 23.07 -6.82 -9.66
CA ILE A 306 21.66 -7.24 -9.65
C ILE A 306 20.67 -6.07 -9.72
N VAL A 307 21.08 -4.86 -9.30
CA VAL A 307 20.28 -3.64 -9.46
C VAL A 307 20.49 -3.06 -10.86
N SER A 308 21.73 -3.01 -11.35
CA SER A 308 22.04 -2.48 -12.68
C SER A 308 21.44 -3.30 -13.84
N GLU A 309 21.20 -4.60 -13.63
CA GLU A 309 20.56 -5.49 -14.61
C GLU A 309 19.03 -5.35 -14.62
N VAL A 310 18.43 -4.63 -13.65
CA VAL A 310 16.99 -4.41 -13.65
C VAL A 310 16.63 -3.43 -14.74
N VAL A 311 15.78 -3.89 -15.67
CA VAL A 311 15.24 -3.09 -16.78
C VAL A 311 14.72 -1.74 -16.27
N ASP A 312 15.08 -0.68 -17.00
CA ASP A 312 14.83 0.75 -16.76
C ASP A 312 15.77 1.43 -15.76
N THR A 313 16.62 0.69 -15.04
CA THR A 313 17.62 1.30 -14.14
C THR A 313 18.61 2.17 -14.93
N GLU A 314 18.89 1.79 -16.18
CA GLU A 314 19.70 2.52 -17.14
C GLU A 314 19.06 3.81 -17.64
N LEU A 315 17.75 4.02 -17.43
CA LEU A 315 17.06 5.27 -17.80
C LEU A 315 17.29 6.39 -16.79
N PHE A 316 17.99 6.09 -15.69
CA PHE A 316 18.36 7.06 -14.65
C PHE A 316 19.86 7.34 -14.71
N ASP A 317 20.22 8.59 -14.48
CA ASP A 317 21.57 8.99 -14.10
C ASP A 317 21.73 8.75 -12.60
N TRP A 318 22.84 8.13 -12.22
CA TRP A 318 23.15 7.75 -10.84
C TRP A 318 24.40 8.46 -10.37
N GLU A 319 24.30 9.14 -9.22
CA GLU A 319 25.41 9.82 -8.58
C GLU A 319 25.59 9.27 -7.16
N GLU A 320 26.76 8.70 -6.87
CA GLU A 320 27.08 8.18 -5.55
C GLU A 320 27.24 9.30 -4.52
N ILE A 321 26.57 9.16 -3.38
CA ILE A 321 26.69 10.06 -2.24
C ILE A 321 27.92 9.65 -1.43
N LYS A 322 29.05 10.30 -1.69
CA LYS A 322 30.34 10.01 -1.04
C LYS A 322 30.33 10.31 0.47
N ASP A 323 29.65 11.38 0.87
CA ASP A 323 29.53 11.80 2.27
C ASP A 323 28.06 12.00 2.64
N VAL A 324 27.48 10.96 3.24
CA VAL A 324 26.09 10.93 3.70
C VAL A 324 25.83 11.94 4.83
N GLN A 325 26.84 12.30 5.63
CA GLN A 325 26.68 13.27 6.69
C GLN A 325 26.74 14.71 6.16
N ALA A 326 27.55 14.97 5.13
CA ALA A 326 27.58 16.27 4.47
C ALA A 326 26.25 16.57 3.74
N GLU A 327 25.65 15.56 3.11
CA GLU A 327 24.36 15.67 2.40
C GLU A 327 23.14 15.46 3.31
N LYS A 328 23.33 15.52 4.64
CA LYS A 328 22.30 15.18 5.64
C LYS A 328 20.99 15.94 5.46
N GLU A 329 21.05 17.24 5.18
CA GLU A 329 19.86 18.06 4.98
C GLU A 329 19.07 17.61 3.74
N LYS A 330 19.78 17.41 2.61
CA LYS A 330 19.18 16.96 1.36
C LYS A 330 18.59 15.56 1.47
N ILE A 331 19.30 14.65 2.11
CA ILE A 331 18.81 13.30 2.40
C ILE A 331 17.56 13.37 3.29
N THR A 332 17.56 14.21 4.32
CA THR A 332 16.40 14.39 5.21
C THR A 332 15.19 14.90 4.43
N ASP A 333 15.37 15.88 3.55
CA ASP A 333 14.28 16.41 2.74
C ASP A 333 13.72 15.37 1.78
N TYR A 334 14.57 14.58 1.12
CA TYR A 334 14.15 13.46 0.29
C TYR A 334 13.47 12.35 1.09
N LEU A 335 13.87 12.09 2.34
CA LEU A 335 13.17 11.17 3.21
C LEU A 335 11.79 11.73 3.63
N CYS A 336 11.67 13.03 3.85
CA CYS A 336 10.41 13.66 4.27
C CYS A 336 9.47 13.99 3.11
N TRP A 337 9.97 14.02 1.88
CA TRP A 337 9.30 14.47 0.65
C TRP A 337 8.96 15.97 0.70
N GLU A 338 9.72 16.72 1.49
CA GLU A 338 9.54 18.15 1.69
C GLU A 338 10.84 18.77 2.18
N GLY A 339 11.09 20.01 1.79
CA GLY A 339 12.18 20.83 2.30
C GLY A 339 12.90 21.63 1.23
N PRO A 340 13.76 22.58 1.63
CA PRO A 340 14.34 23.59 0.75
C PRO A 340 15.37 23.04 -0.24
N THR A 341 15.91 21.84 -0.01
CA THR A 341 16.91 21.25 -0.90
C THR A 341 16.28 20.57 -2.12
N ILE A 342 14.96 20.34 -2.11
CA ILE A 342 14.22 19.84 -3.27
C ILE A 342 13.93 21.05 -4.17
N PRO A 343 14.46 21.09 -5.41
CA PRO A 343 14.49 22.31 -6.20
C PRO A 343 13.12 22.75 -6.76
N LEU A 344 12.14 21.85 -6.75
CA LEU A 344 10.79 22.07 -7.29
C LEU A 344 9.74 21.48 -6.33
N PRO A 345 8.47 21.95 -6.38
CA PRO A 345 7.40 21.39 -5.57
C PRO A 345 7.23 19.89 -5.81
N VAL A 346 7.06 19.11 -4.74
CA VAL A 346 6.78 17.67 -4.85
C VAL A 346 5.31 17.47 -5.21
N LEU A 347 5.06 16.87 -6.37
CA LEU A 347 3.71 16.52 -6.82
C LEU A 347 3.28 15.16 -6.28
N GLU A 348 4.18 14.19 -6.33
CA GLU A 348 3.95 12.83 -5.89
C GLU A 348 5.27 12.17 -5.51
N GLY A 349 5.24 11.31 -4.49
CA GLY A 349 6.37 10.52 -4.06
C GLY A 349 6.02 9.04 -3.93
N ARG A 350 7.01 8.18 -4.10
CA ARG A 350 6.92 6.74 -3.86
C ARG A 350 8.14 6.25 -3.11
N CYS A 351 7.91 5.40 -2.12
CA CYS A 351 8.97 4.73 -1.38
C CYS A 351 9.04 3.26 -1.80
N PHE A 352 10.25 2.80 -2.11
CA PHE A 352 10.62 1.41 -2.30
C PHE A 352 11.21 0.89 -0.99
N LYS A 353 10.51 -0.02 -0.31
CA LYS A 353 10.93 -0.57 0.99
C LYS A 353 10.43 -1.97 1.20
#